data_AF-K0VCN3-F1
#
_entry.id   AF-K0VCN3-F1
#
_cell.length_a   1.000
_cell.length_b   1.000
_cell.length_c   1.000
_cell.angle_alpha   90.00
_cell.angle_beta   90.00
_cell.angle_gamma   90.00
#
_symmetry.space_group_name_H-M   'P 1'
#
loop_
_entity.id
_entity.type
_entity.pdbx_description
1 polymer ?
#
loop_
_entity_poly.entity_id
_entity_poly.type
_entity_poly.pdbx_seq_one_letter_code
_entity_poly.pdbx_strand_id
1 'polypeptide(L)'
;AIKSECRSDFMAQCSGVTPGGIEALTCLQQHSATLSAGCRKAVSAISTKPKSTSAEPAPAAPATTGATTPAPATGTPAHQPTQAQRNAVKSACQRDFMAQCSGVTPGGAEALSCLQQHNAALSAPCQQAVAALGGSAPASGNAGAAPATTPAPAGMMPAFSPREELMILRETCGPDFRALCRRVPLGGGRGIACLRDNLQRVSPACHRVLTSGL
;
A
#
# COMPACT_ATOMS: atom_id res chain seq x y z
N ALA A 1 3.90 -27.28 -0.42
CA ALA A 1 2.71 -28.00 0.09
C ALA A 1 1.42 -27.28 -0.28
N ILE A 2 1.07 -26.14 0.31
CA ILE A 2 -0.27 -25.51 0.10
C ILE A 2 -0.60 -25.21 -1.37
N LYS A 3 0.35 -24.65 -2.14
CA LYS A 3 0.11 -24.29 -3.56
C LYS A 3 -0.16 -25.50 -4.46
N SER A 4 0.35 -26.69 -4.13
CA SER A 4 0.09 -27.92 -4.89
C SER A 4 -1.26 -28.53 -4.50
N GLU A 5 -1.56 -28.60 -3.20
CA GLU A 5 -2.84 -29.13 -2.68
C GLU A 5 -4.04 -28.30 -3.14
N CYS A 6 -3.87 -26.97 -3.25
CA CYS A 6 -4.95 -26.07 -3.65
C CYS A 6 -5.00 -25.78 -5.15
N ARG A 7 -4.11 -26.34 -5.97
CA ARG A 7 -3.99 -25.94 -7.38
C ARG A 7 -5.25 -26.26 -8.19
N SER A 8 -5.80 -27.46 -8.03
CA SER A 8 -7.01 -27.90 -8.74
C SER A 8 -8.23 -27.08 -8.33
N ASP A 9 -8.43 -26.89 -7.01
CA ASP A 9 -9.54 -26.10 -6.49
C ASP A 9 -9.44 -24.62 -6.88
N PHE A 10 -8.22 -24.07 -6.88
CA PHE A 10 -7.96 -22.70 -7.31
C PHE A 10 -8.30 -22.49 -8.79
N MET A 11 -8.00 -23.43 -9.67
CA MET A 11 -8.35 -23.31 -11.09
C MET A 11 -9.86 -23.44 -11.32
N ALA A 12 -10.56 -24.24 -10.52
CA ALA A 12 -12.01 -24.39 -10.63
C ALA A 12 -12.78 -23.15 -10.12
N GLN A 13 -12.29 -22.54 -9.04
CA GLN A 13 -13.08 -21.58 -8.27
C GLN A 13 -12.50 -20.15 -8.24
N CYS A 14 -11.22 -19.98 -8.54
CA CYS A 14 -10.47 -18.73 -8.39
C CYS A 14 -9.61 -18.37 -9.62
N SER A 15 -9.95 -18.87 -10.80
CA SER A 15 -9.18 -18.68 -12.05
C SER A 15 -9.02 -17.22 -12.50
N GLY A 16 -9.85 -16.30 -12.01
CA GLY A 16 -9.74 -14.86 -12.26
C GLY A 16 -8.76 -14.11 -11.35
N VAL A 17 -8.09 -14.79 -10.42
CA VAL A 17 -7.22 -14.19 -9.40
C VAL A 17 -5.76 -14.55 -9.65
N THR A 18 -4.85 -13.61 -9.40
CA THR A 18 -3.41 -13.84 -9.55
C THR A 18 -2.90 -14.86 -8.51
N PRO A 19 -2.30 -15.99 -8.92
CA PRO A 19 -1.88 -17.04 -8.00
C PRO A 19 -0.70 -16.60 -7.12
N GLY A 20 -0.78 -16.90 -5.82
CA GLY A 20 0.31 -16.68 -4.87
C GLY A 20 0.30 -15.33 -4.13
N GLY A 21 -0.73 -14.51 -4.32
CA GLY A 21 -0.98 -13.31 -3.51
C GLY A 21 -2.02 -13.52 -2.41
N ILE A 22 -2.22 -12.49 -1.58
CA ILE A 22 -3.29 -12.45 -0.57
C ILE A 22 -4.67 -12.61 -1.21
N GLU A 23 -4.87 -12.07 -2.42
CA GLU A 23 -6.12 -12.19 -3.18
C GLU A 23 -6.48 -13.65 -3.46
N ALA A 24 -5.49 -14.48 -3.80
CA ALA A 24 -5.70 -15.91 -4.05
C ALA A 24 -6.13 -16.64 -2.77
N LEU A 25 -5.56 -16.26 -1.63
CA LEU A 25 -5.90 -16.83 -0.33
C LEU A 25 -7.30 -16.39 0.14
N THR A 26 -7.66 -15.12 -0.09
CA THR A 26 -9.00 -14.59 0.16
C THR A 26 -10.06 -15.30 -0.68
N CYS A 27 -9.80 -15.51 -1.98
CA CYS A 27 -10.72 -16.25 -2.85
C CYS A 27 -10.91 -17.71 -2.37
N LEU A 28 -9.82 -18.39 -2.00
CA LEU A 28 -9.90 -19.75 -1.46
C LEU A 28 -10.68 -19.78 -0.13
N GLN A 29 -10.48 -18.82 0.76
CA GLN A 29 -11.22 -18.72 2.02
C GLN A 29 -12.73 -18.53 1.78
N GLN A 30 -13.10 -17.65 0.85
CA GLN A 30 -14.49 -17.37 0.48
C GLN A 30 -15.21 -18.62 -0.06
N HIS A 31 -14.46 -19.53 -0.67
CA HIS A 31 -14.98 -20.77 -1.24
C HIS A 31 -14.63 -22.04 -0.45
N SER A 32 -14.21 -21.91 0.81
CA SER A 32 -13.78 -23.04 1.65
C SER A 32 -14.76 -24.22 1.66
N ALA A 33 -16.08 -23.96 1.66
CA ALA A 33 -17.12 -24.98 1.59
C ALA A 33 -17.07 -25.86 0.33
N THR A 34 -16.55 -25.33 -0.78
CA THR A 34 -16.50 -25.98 -2.10
C THR A 34 -15.13 -26.57 -2.44
N LEU A 35 -14.07 -26.22 -1.69
CA LEU A 35 -12.72 -26.76 -1.91
C LEU A 35 -12.63 -28.25 -1.55
N SER A 36 -11.58 -28.91 -2.01
CA SER A 36 -11.17 -30.22 -1.51
C SER A 36 -10.84 -30.20 -0.01
N ALA A 37 -10.97 -31.35 0.65
CA ALA A 37 -10.64 -31.48 2.08
C ALA A 37 -9.15 -31.18 2.36
N GLY A 38 -8.26 -31.54 1.43
CA GLY A 38 -6.83 -31.25 1.49
C GLY A 38 -6.57 -29.74 1.44
N CYS A 39 -7.14 -29.04 0.46
CA CYS A 39 -6.96 -27.59 0.33
C CYS A 39 -7.62 -26.82 1.49
N ARG A 40 -8.83 -27.19 1.94
CA ARG A 40 -9.44 -26.59 3.15
C ARG A 40 -8.53 -26.67 4.36
N LYS A 41 -8.00 -27.87 4.65
CA LYS A 41 -7.12 -28.09 5.80
C LYS A 41 -5.85 -27.25 5.69
N ALA A 42 -5.29 -27.18 4.49
CA ALA A 42 -4.12 -26.37 4.19
C ALA A 42 -4.39 -24.87 4.42
N VAL A 43 -5.51 -24.33 3.94
CA VAL A 43 -5.92 -22.91 4.10
C VAL A 43 -6.27 -22.55 5.55
N SER A 44 -6.94 -23.45 6.29
CA SER A 44 -7.25 -23.23 7.70
C SER A 44 -6.00 -23.24 8.58
N ALA A 45 -5.00 -24.06 8.28
CA ALA A 45 -3.72 -24.08 9.01
C ALA A 45 -2.92 -22.78 8.90
N ILE A 46 -3.02 -22.07 7.77
CA ILE A 46 -2.40 -20.76 7.55
C ILE A 46 -3.20 -19.63 8.20
N SER A 47 -4.54 -19.73 8.15
CA SER A 47 -5.45 -18.73 8.73
C SER A 47 -5.41 -18.71 10.27
N THR A 48 -5.08 -19.84 10.89
CA THR A 48 -5.00 -19.98 12.35
C THR A 48 -3.60 -19.72 12.91
N LYS A 49 -2.57 -19.56 12.08
CA LYS A 49 -1.19 -19.39 12.56
C LYS A 49 -0.41 -18.32 11.78
N PRO A 50 -0.41 -17.05 12.21
CA PRO A 50 0.57 -16.08 11.76
C PRO A 50 1.84 -16.20 12.62
N LYS A 51 2.59 -17.30 12.47
CA LYS A 51 3.99 -17.35 12.93
C LYS A 51 4.75 -18.45 12.21
N SER A 52 5.67 -18.04 11.35
CA SER A 52 6.80 -18.86 10.93
C SER A 52 7.45 -19.49 12.15
N THR A 53 7.41 -20.81 12.22
CA THR A 53 8.46 -21.60 12.85
C THR A 53 8.70 -22.79 11.93
N SER A 54 9.82 -22.70 11.20
CA SER A 54 10.60 -23.88 10.86
C SER A 54 11.01 -24.52 12.19
N ALA A 55 10.49 -25.71 12.50
CA ALA A 55 11.08 -26.65 13.45
C ALA A 55 10.41 -28.02 13.32
N GLU A 56 11.28 -29.01 13.14
CA GLU A 56 11.13 -30.46 13.03
C GLU A 56 10.39 -31.11 14.23
N PRO A 57 9.77 -32.31 14.08
CA PRO A 57 9.00 -32.95 15.15
C PRO A 57 9.82 -33.96 15.97
N ALA A 58 9.80 -33.86 17.31
CA ALA A 58 10.08 -34.95 18.26
C ALA A 58 9.70 -34.56 19.72
N PRO A 59 9.43 -35.52 20.64
CA PRO A 59 8.27 -35.45 21.56
C PRO A 59 8.56 -35.36 23.09
N ALA A 60 7.49 -35.05 23.84
CA ALA A 60 7.12 -35.43 25.22
C ALA A 60 8.01 -35.09 26.47
N ALA A 61 7.52 -34.11 27.26
CA ALA A 61 7.32 -34.04 28.74
C ALA A 61 8.48 -34.32 29.75
N PRO A 62 8.39 -33.93 31.06
CA PRO A 62 7.37 -33.15 31.78
C PRO A 62 7.92 -31.91 32.55
N ALA A 63 7.01 -31.28 33.30
CA ALA A 63 7.14 -30.02 34.03
C ALA A 63 8.17 -30.02 35.19
N THR A 64 8.82 -28.86 35.37
CA THR A 64 9.23 -28.34 36.69
C THR A 64 8.95 -26.86 36.78
N THR A 65 8.12 -26.51 37.76
CA THR A 65 7.95 -25.17 38.34
C THR A 65 9.29 -24.57 38.76
N GLY A 66 9.59 -23.40 38.22
CA GLY A 66 10.70 -22.56 38.65
C GLY A 66 10.34 -21.11 38.38
N ALA A 67 9.87 -20.42 39.43
CA ALA A 67 9.69 -18.99 39.43
C ALA A 67 11.05 -18.32 39.27
N THR A 68 11.27 -17.65 38.15
CA THR A 68 12.23 -16.56 38.08
C THR A 68 11.67 -15.54 37.10
N THR A 69 11.16 -14.45 37.65
CA THR A 69 10.81 -13.23 36.93
C THR A 69 12.05 -12.74 36.18
N PRO A 70 12.05 -12.61 34.84
CA PRO A 70 12.99 -11.74 34.18
C PRO A 70 12.37 -10.34 34.18
N ALA A 71 13.12 -9.41 34.75
CA ALA A 71 12.94 -7.97 34.65
C ALA A 71 12.60 -7.53 33.21
N PRO A 72 11.91 -6.40 33.01
CA PRO A 72 11.63 -5.88 31.68
C PRO A 72 12.95 -5.53 30.99
N ALA A 73 13.42 -6.43 30.13
CA ALA A 73 14.43 -6.09 29.15
C ALA A 73 13.78 -5.12 28.16
N THR A 74 13.99 -3.83 28.39
CA THR A 74 13.90 -2.78 27.37
C THR A 74 14.98 -3.03 26.32
N GLY A 75 14.80 -4.09 25.54
CA GLY A 75 15.50 -4.27 24.28
C GLY A 75 14.80 -3.39 23.25
N THR A 76 15.30 -2.17 23.07
CA THR A 76 14.99 -1.36 21.88
C THR A 76 15.31 -2.21 20.66
N PRO A 77 14.34 -2.57 19.80
CA PRO A 77 14.64 -3.29 18.58
C PRO A 77 15.62 -2.44 17.76
N ALA A 78 16.74 -3.05 17.39
CA ALA A 78 17.67 -2.50 16.42
C ALA A 78 16.90 -1.95 15.21
N HIS A 79 17.33 -0.79 14.74
CA HIS A 79 16.87 0.10 13.66
C HIS A 79 16.35 -0.61 12.38
N GLN A 80 15.33 -1.47 12.50
CA GLN A 80 14.55 -1.92 11.38
C GLN A 80 13.43 -0.91 11.17
N PRO A 81 13.27 -0.39 9.94
CA PRO A 81 12.11 0.41 9.57
C PRO A 81 10.85 -0.26 10.10
N THR A 82 9.99 0.49 10.78
CA THR A 82 8.69 -0.04 11.18
C THR A 82 7.87 -0.41 9.93
N GLN A 83 6.87 -1.28 10.06
CA GLN A 83 6.00 -1.61 8.92
C GLN A 83 5.31 -0.35 8.36
N ALA A 84 4.97 0.59 9.23
CA ALA A 84 4.43 1.89 8.85
C ALA A 84 5.43 2.69 7.99
N GLN A 85 6.70 2.75 8.38
CA GLN A 85 7.76 3.38 7.59
C GLN A 85 7.95 2.72 6.22
N ARG A 86 8.00 1.39 6.16
CA ARG A 86 8.09 0.66 4.88
C ARG A 86 6.91 0.97 3.95
N ASN A 87 5.71 1.03 4.51
CA ASN A 87 4.50 1.37 3.76
C ASN A 87 4.52 2.82 3.28
N ALA A 88 5.01 3.76 4.11
CA ALA A 88 5.15 5.16 3.75
C ALA A 88 6.15 5.36 2.60
N VAL A 89 7.30 4.67 2.65
CA VAL A 89 8.28 4.67 1.54
C VAL A 89 7.67 4.05 0.30
N LYS A 90 6.95 2.93 0.41
CA LYS A 90 6.27 2.30 -0.73
C LYS A 90 5.27 3.23 -1.40
N SER A 91 4.46 3.98 -0.64
CA SER A 91 3.51 4.93 -1.21
C SER A 91 4.20 6.13 -1.87
N ALA A 92 5.25 6.67 -1.24
CA ALA A 92 6.00 7.81 -1.79
C ALA A 92 6.77 7.44 -3.06
N CYS A 93 7.31 6.22 -3.12
CA CYS A 93 8.16 5.74 -4.20
C CYS A 93 7.43 4.96 -5.28
N GLN A 94 6.11 4.79 -5.21
CA GLN A 94 5.38 3.86 -6.08
C GLN A 94 5.58 4.17 -7.58
N ARG A 95 5.56 5.45 -7.96
CA ARG A 95 5.74 5.87 -9.36
C ARG A 95 7.18 5.66 -9.85
N ASP A 96 8.16 6.07 -9.04
CA ASP A 96 9.57 5.90 -9.38
C ASP A 96 9.95 4.42 -9.45
N PHE A 97 9.38 3.61 -8.56
CA PHE A 97 9.56 2.17 -8.54
C PHE A 97 9.04 1.50 -9.81
N MET A 98 7.88 1.90 -10.33
CA MET A 98 7.39 1.34 -11.60
C MET A 98 8.26 1.75 -12.80
N ALA A 99 8.91 2.92 -12.73
CA ALA A 99 9.76 3.42 -13.80
C ALA A 99 11.18 2.83 -13.78
N GLN A 100 11.77 2.66 -12.58
CA GLN A 100 13.19 2.27 -12.42
C GLN A 100 13.39 0.85 -11.87
N CYS A 101 12.39 0.27 -11.21
CA CYS A 101 12.53 -0.95 -10.39
C CYS A 101 11.42 -2.00 -10.65
N SER A 102 10.82 -2.03 -11.84
CA SER A 102 9.67 -2.89 -12.17
C SER A 102 9.94 -4.41 -12.11
N GLY A 103 11.21 -4.82 -12.04
CA GLY A 103 11.63 -6.22 -11.94
C GLY A 103 11.77 -6.79 -10.53
N VAL A 104 11.58 -5.97 -9.48
CA VAL A 104 11.73 -6.39 -8.07
C VAL A 104 10.41 -6.31 -7.30
N THR A 105 10.32 -7.00 -6.16
CA THR A 105 9.07 -7.04 -5.35
C THR A 105 8.94 -5.78 -4.49
N PRO A 106 7.87 -4.98 -4.63
CA PRO A 106 7.71 -3.72 -3.91
C PRO A 106 7.54 -3.92 -2.39
N GLY A 107 8.32 -3.18 -1.61
CA GLY A 107 8.28 -3.19 -0.14
C GLY A 107 9.20 -4.22 0.52
N GLY A 108 9.93 -5.02 -0.28
CA GLY A 108 11.03 -5.87 0.19
C GLY A 108 12.37 -5.14 0.28
N ALA A 109 13.40 -5.85 0.73
CA ALA A 109 14.77 -5.32 0.78
C ALA A 109 15.33 -5.08 -0.64
N GLU A 110 14.91 -5.90 -1.61
CA GLU A 110 15.28 -5.77 -3.02
C GLU A 110 14.75 -4.48 -3.63
N ALA A 111 13.53 -4.06 -3.24
CA ALA A 111 12.97 -2.77 -3.66
C ALA A 111 13.77 -1.60 -3.11
N LEU A 112 14.17 -1.65 -1.83
CA LEU A 112 14.99 -0.62 -1.22
C LEU A 112 16.38 -0.54 -1.88
N SER A 113 17.00 -1.67 -2.18
CA SER A 113 18.30 -1.71 -2.87
C SER A 113 18.22 -1.11 -4.29
N CYS A 114 17.16 -1.43 -5.05
CA CYS A 114 16.96 -0.84 -6.37
C CYS A 114 16.72 0.68 -6.28
N LEU A 115 15.88 1.14 -5.36
CA LEU A 115 15.66 2.58 -5.14
C LEU A 115 16.96 3.29 -4.73
N GLN A 116 17.79 2.69 -3.88
CA GLN A 116 19.08 3.26 -3.48
C GLN A 116 20.05 3.39 -4.66
N GLN A 117 20.07 2.43 -5.58
CA GLN A 117 20.90 2.50 -6.79
C GLN A 117 20.43 3.60 -7.77
N HIS A 118 19.12 3.82 -7.84
CA HIS A 118 18.52 4.82 -8.71
C HIS A 118 18.21 6.16 -8.02
N ASN A 119 18.79 6.43 -6.84
CA ASN A 119 18.38 7.54 -5.97
C ASN A 119 18.35 8.90 -6.68
N ALA A 120 19.34 9.19 -7.53
CA ALA A 120 19.41 10.43 -8.31
C ALA A 120 18.31 10.59 -9.38
N ALA A 121 17.70 9.48 -9.81
CA ALA A 121 16.60 9.47 -10.79
C ALA A 121 15.21 9.35 -10.13
N LEU A 122 15.15 9.20 -8.80
CA LEU A 122 13.89 9.17 -8.06
C LEU A 122 13.33 10.58 -7.91
N SER A 123 12.01 10.68 -7.72
CA SER A 123 11.38 11.92 -7.30
C SER A 123 11.84 12.39 -5.90
N ALA A 124 11.86 13.72 -5.69
CA ALA A 124 12.17 14.33 -4.39
C ALA A 124 11.45 13.70 -3.17
N PRO A 125 10.12 13.42 -3.23
CA PRO A 125 9.43 12.77 -2.10
C PRO A 125 9.93 11.34 -1.85
N CYS A 126 10.27 10.60 -2.90
CA CYS A 126 10.81 9.24 -2.74
C CYS A 126 12.24 9.25 -2.17
N GLN A 127 13.09 10.18 -2.61
CA GLN A 127 14.44 10.36 -2.06
C GLN A 127 14.40 10.65 -0.56
N GLN A 128 13.53 11.57 -0.12
CA GLN A 128 13.33 11.90 1.30
C GLN A 128 12.83 10.69 2.10
N ALA A 129 11.90 9.92 1.55
CA ALA A 129 11.35 8.74 2.21
C ALA A 129 12.42 7.65 2.40
N VAL A 130 13.30 7.44 1.42
CA VAL A 130 14.41 6.47 1.51
C VAL A 130 15.51 6.97 2.46
N ALA A 131 15.82 8.27 2.46
CA ALA A 131 16.80 8.87 3.37
C ALA A 131 16.37 8.76 4.84
N ALA A 132 15.07 8.91 5.13
CA ALA A 132 14.51 8.76 6.47
C ALA A 132 14.62 7.32 7.05
N LEU A 133 14.94 6.33 6.21
CA LEU A 133 15.25 4.95 6.65
C LEU A 133 16.73 4.71 6.95
N GLY A 134 17.62 5.55 6.40
CA GLY A 134 19.08 5.38 6.46
C GLY A 134 19.78 6.10 7.61
N GLY A 135 19.05 6.90 8.40
CA GLY A 135 19.61 7.61 9.54
C GLY A 135 18.51 8.21 10.41
N SER A 136 18.67 8.03 11.72
CA SER A 136 17.82 8.55 12.80
C SER A 136 17.12 9.86 12.45
N ALA A 137 15.80 9.88 12.59
CA ALA A 137 15.03 11.12 12.65
C ALA A 137 15.59 12.04 13.75
N PRO A 138 15.38 13.36 13.69
CA PRO A 138 14.93 14.04 14.89
C PRO A 138 13.41 13.79 15.00
N ALA A 139 13.01 13.09 16.06
CA ALA A 139 11.63 13.09 16.52
C ALA A 139 11.24 14.49 17.03
N SER A 140 9.96 14.81 16.87
CA SER A 140 9.27 16.07 17.19
C SER A 140 9.61 16.74 18.52
N GLY A 141 9.55 18.08 18.53
CA GLY A 141 9.32 18.91 19.72
C GLY A 141 8.03 19.72 19.56
N ASN A 142 7.18 19.68 20.59
CA ASN A 142 5.80 20.16 20.65
C ASN A 142 5.64 21.70 20.79
N ALA A 143 4.39 22.13 20.63
CA ALA A 143 3.80 23.46 20.82
C ALA A 143 4.39 24.37 21.91
N GLY A 144 4.55 25.64 21.55
CA GLY A 144 4.60 26.81 22.43
C GLY A 144 3.87 27.98 21.77
N ALA A 145 2.93 28.59 22.49
CA ALA A 145 2.00 29.61 21.99
C ALA A 145 2.69 30.95 21.60
N ALA A 146 1.98 31.66 20.72
CA ALA A 146 2.24 32.91 19.99
C ALA A 146 2.60 34.17 20.84
N PRO A 147 2.74 35.40 20.26
CA PRO A 147 2.70 35.82 18.84
C PRO A 147 3.87 36.76 18.43
N ALA A 148 4.03 37.03 17.13
CA ALA A 148 4.03 38.40 16.59
C ALA A 148 4.48 38.48 15.11
N THR A 149 3.59 39.06 14.31
CA THR A 149 3.82 40.00 13.20
C THR A 149 4.52 39.57 11.90
N THR A 150 3.62 39.44 10.91
CA THR A 150 3.62 39.98 9.53
C THR A 150 4.18 39.16 8.35
N PRO A 151 3.43 39.12 7.21
CA PRO A 151 3.64 38.16 6.13
C PRO A 151 4.20 38.76 4.84
N ALA A 152 4.87 37.93 4.02
CA ALA A 152 4.96 38.08 2.56
C ALA A 152 5.32 36.72 1.92
N PRO A 153 4.88 36.45 0.67
CA PRO A 153 4.31 35.15 0.34
C PRO A 153 5.31 34.21 -0.33
N ALA A 154 5.47 33.02 0.22
CA ALA A 154 5.91 31.86 -0.54
C ALA A 154 4.67 30.97 -0.73
N GLY A 155 4.29 30.76 -1.98
CA GLY A 155 3.15 29.94 -2.35
C GLY A 155 3.29 28.51 -1.87
N MET A 156 2.80 28.23 -0.67
CA MET A 156 2.32 26.91 -0.31
C MET A 156 1.06 26.71 -1.16
N MET A 157 1.16 25.93 -2.23
CA MET A 157 -0.04 25.27 -2.74
C MET A 157 -0.63 24.50 -1.55
N PRO A 158 -1.90 24.72 -1.19
CA PRO A 158 -2.52 23.90 -0.16
C PRO A 158 -2.48 22.47 -0.69
N ALA A 159 -1.83 21.56 0.04
CA ALA A 159 -1.96 20.15 -0.22
C ALA A 159 -3.41 19.79 0.07
N PHE A 160 -4.25 19.86 -0.96
CA PHE A 160 -5.66 19.52 -0.87
C PHE A 160 -5.79 18.10 -0.34
N SER A 161 -6.71 17.90 0.61
CA SER A 161 -7.00 16.55 1.07
C SER A 161 -7.55 15.72 -0.10
N PRO A 162 -7.37 14.39 -0.13
CA PRO A 162 -7.92 13.54 -1.20
C PRO A 162 -9.44 13.70 -1.42
N ARG A 163 -10.16 14.16 -0.39
CA ARG A 163 -11.59 14.48 -0.48
C ARG A 163 -11.86 15.81 -1.18
N GLU A 164 -11.01 16.78 -0.94
CA GLU A 164 -11.10 18.11 -1.53
C GLU A 164 -10.68 18.10 -3.00
N GLU A 165 -9.65 17.32 -3.33
CA GLU A 165 -9.27 17.02 -4.71
C GLU A 165 -10.45 16.43 -5.51
N LEU A 166 -11.19 15.49 -4.90
CA LEU A 166 -12.38 14.91 -5.52
C LEU A 166 -13.53 15.91 -5.69
N MET A 167 -13.69 16.84 -4.75
CA MET A 167 -14.68 17.92 -4.81
C MET A 167 -14.36 18.89 -5.94
N ILE A 168 -13.11 19.37 -6.02
CA ILE A 168 -12.68 20.30 -7.06
C ILE A 168 -12.79 19.65 -8.45
N LEU A 169 -12.44 18.36 -8.59
CA LEU A 169 -12.64 17.61 -9.82
C LEU A 169 -14.13 17.54 -10.22
N ARG A 170 -15.01 17.25 -9.26
CA ARG A 170 -16.45 17.15 -9.51
C ARG A 170 -17.07 18.51 -9.85
N GLU A 171 -16.56 19.59 -9.28
CA GLU A 171 -17.00 20.95 -9.55
C GLU A 171 -16.54 21.42 -10.92
N THR A 172 -15.26 21.21 -11.24
CA THR A 172 -14.64 21.65 -12.50
C THR A 172 -15.12 20.83 -13.69
N CYS A 173 -15.22 19.50 -13.55
CA CYS A 173 -15.61 18.59 -14.64
C CYS A 173 -17.08 18.17 -14.60
N GLY A 174 -17.86 18.58 -13.60
CA GLY A 174 -19.27 18.21 -13.44
C GLY A 174 -20.18 18.60 -14.62
N PRO A 175 -20.07 19.82 -15.18
CA PRO A 175 -20.82 20.21 -16.37
C PRO A 175 -20.48 19.35 -17.59
N ASP A 176 -19.19 19.12 -17.82
CA ASP A 176 -18.68 18.29 -18.93
C ASP A 176 -19.17 16.85 -18.81
N PHE A 177 -19.14 16.28 -17.60
CA PHE A 177 -19.63 14.94 -17.35
C PHE A 177 -21.13 14.81 -17.66
N ARG A 178 -21.94 15.81 -17.28
CA ARG A 178 -23.38 15.82 -17.59
C ARG A 178 -23.65 15.93 -19.10
N ALA A 179 -22.86 16.73 -19.81
CA ALA A 179 -23.03 16.96 -21.24
C ALA A 179 -22.56 15.77 -22.09
N LEU A 180 -21.44 15.15 -21.72
CA LEU A 180 -20.74 14.16 -22.56
C LEU A 180 -20.88 12.73 -22.04
N CYS A 181 -20.97 12.55 -20.72
CA CYS A 181 -20.85 11.26 -20.04
C CYS A 181 -22.09 10.87 -19.22
N ARG A 182 -23.25 11.51 -19.43
CA ARG A 182 -24.50 11.31 -18.68
C ARG A 182 -24.93 9.85 -18.51
N ARG A 183 -24.62 8.96 -19.47
CA ARG A 183 -25.01 7.54 -19.42
C ARG A 183 -24.01 6.66 -18.67
N VAL A 184 -22.88 7.21 -18.23
CA VAL A 184 -21.83 6.45 -17.57
C VAL A 184 -22.16 6.26 -16.10
N PRO A 185 -22.21 5.02 -15.58
CA PRO A 185 -22.48 4.78 -14.17
C PRO A 185 -21.34 5.35 -13.32
N LEU A 186 -21.70 6.17 -12.33
CA LEU A 186 -20.75 6.70 -11.34
C LEU A 186 -20.14 5.55 -10.52
N GLY A 187 -18.89 5.70 -10.08
CA GLY A 187 -18.14 4.69 -9.32
C GLY A 187 -17.03 3.99 -10.12
N GLY A 188 -15.99 3.55 -9.41
CA GLY A 188 -14.85 2.81 -10.01
C GLY A 188 -14.06 3.57 -11.08
N GLY A 189 -14.08 4.91 -11.07
CA GLY A 189 -13.31 5.74 -12.01
C GLY A 189 -13.90 5.87 -13.43
N ARG A 190 -15.02 5.20 -13.74
CA ARG A 190 -15.62 5.20 -15.09
C ARG A 190 -15.96 6.58 -15.63
N GLY A 191 -16.40 7.48 -14.75
CA GLY A 191 -16.71 8.85 -15.17
C GLY A 191 -15.48 9.66 -15.56
N ILE A 192 -14.35 9.43 -14.88
CA ILE A 192 -13.07 10.04 -15.24
C ILE A 192 -12.57 9.45 -16.56
N ALA A 193 -12.71 8.14 -16.77
CA ALA A 193 -12.35 7.50 -18.03
C ALA A 193 -13.12 8.11 -19.21
N CYS A 194 -14.46 8.24 -19.10
CA CYS A 194 -15.26 8.87 -20.15
C CYS A 194 -14.87 10.33 -20.43
N LEU A 195 -14.54 11.10 -19.39
CA LEU A 195 -14.05 12.47 -19.55
C LEU A 195 -12.69 12.50 -20.28
N ARG A 196 -11.79 11.53 -19.98
CA ARG A 196 -10.50 11.39 -20.67
C ARG A 196 -10.67 11.00 -22.14
N ASP A 197 -11.64 10.15 -22.45
CA ASP A 197 -11.97 9.78 -23.83
C ASP A 197 -12.56 10.96 -24.63
N ASN A 198 -13.03 12.00 -23.94
CA ASN A 198 -13.59 13.22 -24.52
C ASN A 198 -12.73 14.46 -24.26
N LEU A 199 -11.41 14.34 -24.02
CA LEU A 199 -10.53 15.48 -23.67
C LEU A 199 -10.60 16.68 -24.61
N GLN A 200 -10.88 16.46 -25.89
CA GLN A 200 -10.99 17.53 -26.89
C GLN A 200 -12.34 18.25 -26.85
N ARG A 201 -13.34 17.68 -26.16
CA ARG A 201 -14.72 18.17 -26.09
C ARG A 201 -15.12 18.70 -24.71
N VAL A 202 -14.33 18.40 -23.68
CA VAL A 202 -14.51 18.96 -22.34
C VAL A 202 -14.06 20.42 -22.30
N SER A 203 -14.51 21.15 -21.28
CA SER A 203 -14.09 22.52 -21.02
C SER A 203 -12.57 22.64 -20.82
N PRO A 204 -11.95 23.80 -21.17
CA PRO A 204 -10.52 24.02 -20.95
C PRO A 204 -10.10 23.90 -19.47
N ALA A 205 -11.01 24.20 -18.55
CA ALA A 205 -10.77 24.05 -17.11
C ALA A 205 -10.70 22.56 -16.73
N CYS A 206 -11.69 21.76 -17.14
CA CYS A 206 -11.67 20.32 -16.89
C CYS A 206 -10.50 19.63 -17.61
N HIS A 207 -10.16 20.05 -18.83
CA HIS A 207 -9.01 19.53 -19.56
C HIS A 207 -7.69 19.71 -18.78
N ARG A 208 -7.46 20.90 -18.21
CA ARG A 208 -6.26 21.16 -17.39
C ARG A 208 -6.20 20.24 -16.17
N VAL A 209 -7.31 20.07 -15.46
CA VAL A 209 -7.38 19.18 -14.30
C VAL A 209 -7.10 17.71 -14.68
N LEU A 210 -7.63 17.23 -15.81
CA LEU A 210 -7.45 15.84 -16.24
C LEU A 210 -6.02 15.52 -16.74
N THR A 211 -5.30 16.53 -17.24
CA THR A 211 -3.96 16.38 -17.85
C THR A 211 -2.83 16.70 -16.90
N SER A 212 -3.00 17.72 -16.06
CA SER A 212 -1.96 18.22 -15.16
C SER A 212 -2.05 17.60 -13.77
N GLY A 213 -3.18 16.95 -13.44
CA GLY A 213 -3.53 16.65 -12.06
C GLY A 213 -4.03 17.90 -11.34
N LEU A 214 -4.56 17.69 -10.14
CA LEU A 214 -4.85 18.76 -9.19
C LEU A 214 -3.61 19.13 -8.37
#